data_AF-T1A102-F1
#
_entry.id   AF-T1A102-F1
#
_cell.length_a   1.000
_cell.length_b   1.000
_cell.length_c   1.000
_cell.angle_alpha   90.00
_cell.angle_beta   90.00
_cell.angle_gamma   90.00
#
_symmetry.space_group_name_H-M   'P 1'
#
loop_
_entity.id
_entity.type
_entity.pdbx_description
1 polymer ?
#
loop_
_entity_poly.entity_id
_entity_poly.type
_entity_poly.pdbx_seq_one_letter_code
_entity_poly.pdbx_strand_id
1 'polypeptide(L)'
;MENPWALIEYVVDFLNPELDAFEASLYLYLLRNTIIKTGSPTIRVGKRSIALNWVKGSRGGGTGNAGGVYVNYGHVTATLKGLEAKGCLSIGDTNRDGTLYTLRLPVDIPLVAAKIA
;
A
#
# COMPACT_ATOMS: atom_id res chain seq x y z
N MET A 1 -16.65 -21.52 -5.20
CA MET A 1 -15.88 -20.31 -5.58
C MET A 1 -16.20 -19.27 -4.53
N GLU A 2 -15.23 -18.90 -3.71
CA GLU A 2 -15.37 -17.71 -2.86
C GLU A 2 -15.73 -16.51 -3.74
N ASN A 3 -16.60 -15.63 -3.23
CA ASN A 3 -17.08 -14.46 -3.95
C ASN A 3 -15.87 -13.63 -4.44
N PRO A 4 -15.63 -13.50 -5.76
CA PRO A 4 -14.46 -12.76 -6.26
C PRO A 4 -14.51 -11.27 -5.89
N TRP A 5 -15.68 -10.76 -5.49
CA TRP A 5 -15.90 -9.39 -5.09
C TRP A 5 -15.70 -9.15 -3.59
N ALA A 6 -15.59 -10.20 -2.78
CA ALA A 6 -15.44 -10.08 -1.32
C ALA A 6 -14.24 -9.21 -0.94
N LEU A 7 -13.14 -9.28 -1.69
CA LEU A 7 -11.98 -8.41 -1.47
C LEU A 7 -12.33 -6.93 -1.63
N ILE A 8 -13.13 -6.58 -2.65
CA ILE A 8 -13.55 -5.20 -2.91
C ILE A 8 -14.52 -4.74 -1.82
N GLU A 9 -15.48 -5.59 -1.43
CA GLU A 9 -16.41 -5.32 -0.32
C GLU A 9 -15.62 -5.01 0.96
N TYR A 10 -14.64 -5.85 1.33
CA TYR A 10 -13.83 -5.59 2.52
C TYR A 10 -13.04 -4.28 2.46
N VAL A 11 -12.49 -3.96 1.28
CA VAL A 11 -11.77 -2.69 1.09
C VAL A 11 -12.72 -1.49 1.21
N VAL A 12 -13.85 -1.52 0.53
CA VAL A 12 -14.76 -0.37 0.42
C VAL A 12 -15.49 -0.13 1.74
N ASP A 13 -16.03 -1.19 2.34
CA ASP A 13 -16.97 -1.06 3.44
C ASP A 13 -16.26 -0.93 4.80
N PHE A 14 -15.09 -1.55 4.96
CA PHE A 14 -14.41 -1.63 6.26
C PHE A 14 -13.03 -0.98 6.32
N LEU A 15 -12.23 -1.07 5.24
CA LEU A 15 -10.86 -0.54 5.27
C LEU A 15 -10.78 0.94 4.86
N ASN A 16 -11.41 1.32 3.75
CA ASN A 16 -11.37 2.69 3.24
C ASN A 16 -11.85 3.75 4.24
N PRO A 17 -12.87 3.52 5.08
CA PRO A 17 -13.28 4.50 6.11
C PRO A 17 -12.17 4.82 7.12
N GLU A 18 -11.15 3.96 7.22
CA GLU A 18 -10.08 4.02 8.22
C GLU A 18 -8.76 4.52 7.60
N LEU A 19 -8.72 4.69 6.29
CA LEU A 19 -7.55 5.12 5.53
C LEU A 19 -7.79 6.49 4.90
N ASP A 20 -6.76 7.33 4.85
CA ASP A 20 -6.79 8.48 3.96
C ASP A 20 -6.68 8.04 2.48
N ALA A 21 -6.94 8.97 1.55
CA ALA A 21 -6.94 8.67 0.12
C ALA A 21 -5.57 8.16 -0.41
N PHE A 22 -4.47 8.63 0.17
CA PHE A 22 -3.13 8.17 -0.19
C PHE A 22 -2.84 6.79 0.40
N GLU A 23 -3.21 6.55 1.65
CA GLU A 23 -3.09 5.24 2.28
C GLU A 23 -3.90 4.18 1.53
N ALA A 24 -5.17 4.46 1.22
CA ALA A 24 -6.02 3.55 0.47
C ALA A 24 -5.43 3.20 -0.90
N SER A 25 -4.97 4.22 -1.65
CA SER A 25 -4.37 3.99 -2.96
C SER A 25 -3.01 3.28 -2.90
N LEU A 26 -2.17 3.57 -1.90
CA LEU A 26 -0.89 2.87 -1.72
C LEU A 26 -1.12 1.41 -1.32
N TYR A 27 -2.07 1.16 -0.42
CA TYR A 27 -2.45 -0.18 -0.03
C TYR A 27 -2.92 -0.99 -1.24
N LEU A 28 -3.81 -0.45 -2.07
CA LEU A 28 -4.26 -1.10 -3.30
C LEU A 28 -3.12 -1.34 -4.31
N TYR A 29 -2.21 -0.37 -4.45
CA TYR A 29 -1.02 -0.53 -5.28
C TYR A 29 -0.15 -1.70 -4.80
N LEU A 30 0.09 -1.81 -3.49
CA LEU A 30 0.88 -2.90 -2.92
C LEU A 30 0.13 -4.24 -3.02
N LEU A 31 -1.17 -4.27 -2.73
CA LEU A 31 -2.02 -5.46 -2.82
C LEU A 31 -2.01 -6.05 -4.23
N ARG A 32 -2.10 -5.19 -5.25
CA ARG A 32 -1.99 -5.57 -6.65
C ARG A 32 -0.63 -6.18 -6.99
N ASN A 33 0.45 -5.63 -6.46
CA ASN A 33 1.82 -6.07 -6.79
C ASN A 33 2.36 -7.19 -5.88
N THR A 34 1.61 -7.56 -4.84
CA THR A 34 1.86 -8.69 -3.95
C THR A 34 0.85 -9.78 -4.27
N ILE A 35 -0.19 -9.93 -3.44
CA ILE A 35 -1.09 -11.07 -3.39
C ILE A 35 -1.77 -11.32 -4.73
N ILE A 36 -2.32 -10.28 -5.38
CA ILE A 36 -3.08 -10.45 -6.61
C ILE A 36 -2.20 -10.91 -7.78
N LYS A 37 -1.00 -10.32 -7.93
CA LYS A 37 -0.12 -10.62 -9.08
C LYS A 37 0.79 -11.82 -8.83
N THR A 38 1.26 -12.02 -7.61
CA THR A 38 2.32 -13.00 -7.29
C THR A 38 1.85 -14.14 -6.40
N GLY A 39 0.68 -14.02 -5.77
CA GLY A 39 0.22 -14.96 -4.74
C GLY A 39 0.99 -14.86 -3.42
N SER A 40 1.94 -13.91 -3.29
CA SER A 40 2.74 -13.70 -2.07
C SER A 40 2.37 -12.39 -1.39
N PRO A 41 2.22 -12.35 -0.05
CA PRO A 41 1.97 -11.11 0.68
C PRO A 41 3.19 -10.20 0.79
N THR A 42 4.37 -10.69 0.40
CA THR A 42 5.64 -9.96 0.56
C THR A 42 6.10 -9.30 -0.74
N ILE A 43 6.63 -8.10 -0.64
CA ILE A 43 7.34 -7.42 -1.73
C ILE A 43 8.58 -6.72 -1.19
N ARG A 44 9.69 -6.80 -1.93
CA ARG A 44 10.87 -5.99 -1.68
C ARG A 44 10.97 -4.90 -2.74
N VAL A 45 10.88 -3.63 -2.32
CA VAL A 45 10.88 -2.51 -3.26
C VAL A 45 11.42 -1.23 -2.61
N GLY A 46 12.18 -0.45 -3.38
CA GLY A 46 12.68 0.85 -2.94
C GLY A 46 11.61 1.96 -3.01
N LYS A 47 11.73 2.95 -2.13
CA LYS A 47 10.84 4.14 -2.10
C LYS A 47 10.80 4.89 -3.43
N ARG A 48 11.92 4.93 -4.15
CA ARG A 48 12.01 5.49 -5.50
C ARG A 48 11.11 4.75 -6.48
N SER A 49 11.11 3.43 -6.44
CA SER A 49 10.26 2.61 -7.31
C SER A 49 8.79 2.79 -6.97
N ILE A 50 8.42 2.90 -5.68
CA ILE A 50 7.06 3.23 -5.27
C ILE A 50 6.66 4.61 -5.83
N ALA A 51 7.47 5.64 -5.58
CA ALA A 51 7.21 7.01 -6.03
C ALA A 51 6.98 7.13 -7.55
N LEU A 52 7.69 6.33 -8.35
CA LEU A 52 7.58 6.35 -9.81
C LEU A 52 6.37 5.57 -10.35
N ASN A 53 5.88 4.56 -9.62
CA ASN A 53 4.90 3.58 -10.14
C ASN A 53 3.55 3.58 -9.41
N TRP A 54 3.42 4.25 -8.27
CA TRP A 54 2.18 4.25 -7.47
C TRP A 54 1.16 5.27 -7.97
N VAL A 55 1.42 6.58 -7.79
CA VAL A 55 0.49 7.64 -8.16
C VAL A 55 1.26 8.90 -8.59
N LYS A 56 0.62 9.74 -9.39
CA LYS A 56 1.16 11.06 -9.73
C LYS A 56 0.93 12.03 -8.58
N GLY A 57 1.89 12.92 -8.35
CA GLY A 57 1.70 14.03 -7.41
C GLY A 57 0.66 15.03 -7.94
N SER A 58 0.06 15.81 -7.04
CA SER A 58 -0.84 16.92 -7.42
C SER A 58 -0.09 18.18 -7.85
N ARG A 59 1.17 18.34 -7.43
CA ARG A 59 2.03 19.50 -7.74
C ARG A 59 3.31 19.04 -8.40
N GLY A 60 3.67 19.66 -9.53
CA GLY A 60 4.89 19.40 -10.31
C GLY A 60 6.16 19.67 -9.51
N GLY A 61 6.59 18.69 -8.72
CA GLY A 61 7.80 18.79 -7.89
C GLY A 61 8.23 17.45 -7.28
N GLY A 62 7.76 16.34 -7.86
CA GLY A 62 8.09 15.00 -7.39
C GLY A 62 9.53 14.61 -7.67
N THR A 63 10.18 13.95 -6.72
CA THR A 63 11.55 13.45 -6.86
C THR A 63 11.62 12.25 -7.79
N GLY A 64 11.92 12.50 -9.06
CA GLY A 64 12.37 11.53 -10.05
C GLY A 64 13.16 12.26 -11.14
N ASN A 65 14.31 11.73 -11.55
CA ASN A 65 15.17 12.30 -12.61
C ASN A 65 14.51 12.29 -14.03
N ALA A 66 13.19 12.18 -14.10
CA ALA A 66 12.42 11.94 -15.30
C ALA A 66 11.22 12.91 -15.37
N GLY A 67 11.49 14.22 -15.41
CA GLY A 67 10.58 15.27 -15.92
C GLY A 67 9.08 15.25 -15.56
N GLY A 68 8.66 14.54 -14.50
CA GLY A 68 7.27 14.15 -14.27
C GLY A 68 6.78 14.49 -12.87
N VAL A 69 5.45 14.51 -12.70
CA VAL A 69 4.80 14.86 -11.44
C VAL A 69 4.62 13.60 -10.57
N TYR A 70 5.59 13.33 -9.69
CA TYR A 70 5.59 12.15 -8.81
C TYR A 70 5.35 12.52 -7.34
N VAL A 71 5.04 11.52 -6.51
CA VAL A 71 5.02 11.69 -5.06
C VAL A 71 6.45 11.75 -4.54
N ASN A 72 6.74 12.66 -3.61
CA ASN A 72 8.08 12.75 -3.02
C ASN A 72 8.33 11.59 -2.02
N TYR A 73 9.60 11.28 -1.75
CA TYR A 73 9.96 10.14 -0.88
C TYR A 73 9.53 10.31 0.58
N GLY A 74 9.42 11.56 1.06
CA GLY A 74 8.94 11.87 2.40
C GLY A 74 7.49 11.45 2.57
N HIS A 75 6.65 11.80 1.60
CA HIS A 75 5.24 11.41 1.55
C HIS A 75 5.12 9.89 1.45
N VAL A 76 5.84 9.22 0.53
CA VAL A 76 5.86 7.74 0.47
C VAL A 76 6.20 7.12 1.83
N THR A 77 7.20 7.67 2.53
CA THR A 77 7.59 7.18 3.86
C THR A 77 6.49 7.39 4.89
N ALA A 78 5.84 8.56 4.89
CA ALA A 78 4.75 8.87 5.80
C ALA A 78 3.54 7.93 5.60
N THR A 79 3.13 7.72 4.35
CA THR A 79 2.01 6.82 4.01
C THR A 79 2.32 5.37 4.40
N LEU A 80 3.54 4.88 4.14
CA LEU A 80 3.95 3.52 4.55
C LEU A 80 3.88 3.35 6.07
N LYS A 81 4.33 4.35 6.83
CA LYS A 81 4.24 4.33 8.31
C LYS A 81 2.80 4.42 8.81
N GLY A 82 1.94 5.19 8.14
CA GLY A 82 0.52 5.26 8.44
C GLY A 82 -0.17 3.90 8.26
N LEU A 83 0.10 3.24 7.13
CA LEU A 83 -0.39 1.88 6.86
C LEU A 83 0.14 0.85 7.88
N GLU A 84 1.41 0.94 8.27
CA GLU A 84 1.98 0.08 9.31
C GLU A 84 1.31 0.29 10.67
N ALA A 85 1.12 1.55 11.08
CA ALA A 85 0.45 1.89 12.33
C ALA A 85 -1.00 1.38 12.39
N LYS A 86 -1.68 1.30 11.23
CA LYS A 86 -3.03 0.73 11.08
C LYS A 86 -3.04 -0.78 10.90
N GLY A 87 -1.87 -1.43 10.94
CA GLY A 87 -1.74 -2.89 10.81
C GLY A 87 -2.01 -3.42 9.40
N CYS A 88 -2.03 -2.56 8.38
CA CYS A 88 -2.24 -2.96 6.98
C CYS A 88 -1.03 -3.69 6.39
N LEU A 89 0.16 -3.38 6.90
CA LEU A 89 1.43 -3.99 6.50
C LEU A 89 2.43 -3.96 7.65
N SER A 90 3.53 -4.71 7.51
CA SER A 90 4.72 -4.58 8.35
C SER A 90 5.94 -4.24 7.51
N ILE A 91 6.76 -3.31 8.00
CA ILE A 91 8.01 -2.87 7.36
C ILE A 91 9.17 -3.69 7.95
N GLY A 92 9.83 -4.46 7.09
CA GLY A 92 10.97 -5.29 7.45
C GLY A 92 12.32 -4.63 7.19
N ASP A 93 13.33 -5.49 6.97
CA ASP A 93 14.70 -5.07 6.72
C ASP A 93 14.88 -4.37 5.36
N THR A 94 15.94 -3.58 5.25
CA THR A 94 16.33 -2.89 4.01
C THR A 94 17.68 -3.41 3.53
N ASN A 95 17.75 -3.77 2.25
CA ASN A 95 18.99 -4.14 1.56
C ASN A 95 19.10 -3.39 0.21
N ARG A 96 20.07 -3.79 -0.62
CA ARG A 96 20.31 -3.15 -1.94
C ARG A 96 19.12 -3.23 -2.91
N ASP A 97 18.24 -4.21 -2.74
CA ASP A 97 17.06 -4.44 -3.59
C ASP A 97 15.83 -3.66 -3.08
N GLY A 98 15.92 -3.08 -1.88
CA GLY A 98 14.91 -2.25 -1.27
C GLY A 98 14.50 -2.71 0.13
N THR A 99 13.39 -2.18 0.60
CA THR A 99 12.79 -2.51 1.88
C THR A 99 11.76 -3.62 1.71
N LEU A 100 11.75 -4.59 2.61
CA LEU A 100 10.74 -5.64 2.65
C LEU A 100 9.45 -5.09 3.25
N TYR A 101 8.33 -5.27 2.55
CA TYR A 101 6.99 -5.01 3.05
C TYR A 101 6.18 -6.30 3.02
N THR A 102 5.49 -6.60 4.12
CA THR A 102 4.56 -7.74 4.19
C THR A 102 3.15 -7.19 4.38
N LEU A 103 2.30 -7.41 3.39
CA LEU A 103 0.91 -6.95 3.39
C LEU A 103 0.00 -7.93 4.13
N ARG A 104 -1.05 -7.41 4.76
CA ARG A 104 -2.18 -8.21 5.24
C ARG A 104 -3.36 -8.07 4.28
N LEU A 105 -4.17 -9.12 4.13
CA LEU A 105 -5.45 -8.99 3.43
C LEU A 105 -6.41 -8.16 4.28
N PRO A 106 -7.40 -7.47 3.69
CA PRO A 106 -8.34 -6.64 4.44
C PRO A 106 -8.96 -7.35 5.63
N VAL A 107 -9.40 -8.60 5.44
CA VAL A 107 -10.00 -9.47 6.47
C VAL A 107 -9.04 -9.73 7.65
N ASP A 108 -7.73 -9.74 7.42
CA ASP A 108 -6.70 -10.00 8.43
C ASP A 108 -6.22 -8.71 9.14
N ILE A 109 -6.71 -7.54 8.73
CA ILE A 109 -6.36 -6.27 9.36
C ILE A 109 -7.19 -6.14 10.66
N PRO A 110 -6.56 -5.94 11.84
CA PRO A 110 -7.27 -5.96 13.12
C PRO A 110 -8.49 -5.03 13.20
N LEU A 111 -8.39 -3.81 12.65
CA LEU A 111 -9.48 -2.83 12.63
C LEU A 111 -10.65 -3.22 11.72
N VAL A 112 -10.39 -4.04 10.68
CA VAL A 112 -11.43 -4.57 9.79
C VAL A 112 -12.05 -5.82 10.41
N ALA A 113 -11.23 -6.75 10.89
CA ALA A 113 -11.68 -7.97 11.56
C ALA A 113 -12.64 -7.68 12.73
N ALA A 114 -12.38 -6.62 13.50
CA ALA A 114 -13.25 -6.18 14.58
C ALA A 114 -14.64 -5.68 14.14
N LYS A 115 -14.82 -5.28 12.86
CA LYS A 115 -16.07 -4.77 12.29
C LYS A 115 -16.89 -5.83 11.56
N ILE A 116 -16.26 -6.95 11.20
CA ILE A 116 -16.92 -8.09 10.53
C ILE A 116 -17.58 -9.03 11.57
N ALA A 117 -17.11 -8.98 12.82
CA ALA A 117 -17.57 -9.82 13.93
C ALA A 117 -18.99 -9.47 14.43
#